data_AF-A0A386WS49-F1
#
_entry.id   AF-A0A386WS49-F1
#
_cell.length_a   1.000
_cell.length_b   1.000
_cell.length_c   1.000
_cell.angle_alpha   90.00
_cell.angle_beta   90.00
_cell.angle_gamma   90.00
#
_symmetry.space_group_name_H-M   'P 1'
#
loop_
_entity.id
_entity.type
_entity.pdbx_description
1 polymer ?
#
loop_
_entity_poly.entity_id
_entity_poly.type
_entity_poly.pdbx_seq_one_letter_code
_entity_poly.pdbx_strand_id
1 'polypeptide(L)'
;MFGTLACGSVLLAGVGACSDDKTPATKGSGGTVAPGAAQGDPKVLLQEGIEQGQAGKSDEAKATFEKVVALQGDNKFAWFNLGYLAQSRDATDEAVSAYDKALQIDGSYRPALYNKAILLEEAKPDEAVALYRKIVDADEGASTAYLRLGLMLVKQSDRTGARKAFASAIDADPKLAPAVPEDFRPQKTKRGDRVVKAPHVTVFTGSNRTRFLDDCLQSLLAQTYADWEWVVILNQGTRWRPEANDPRIRLLVRDGLSGVGAVKRQACAEAYGDILVELDDDDLLSSDCLAEVVAAFDANPGVGFVYSDTAQISEDGGRDDSRFAAAHGWRYRDERVDGREVSACCSLEPTPHNVSYIWYAPNHVRAFRRDLYEKVGGYNEELDVADDLDLMCRLYQAAEFHQIPKCLYLQRMHTRNTQRDPEVNARIQRRSVEIYDRNIQFNALAWAKRRDLLALDMGAAHNKPEGFLGLDRRAGDGVDIVCDVTNGIDLPDSSVGVIRAVDFLEHVPDKIGLFNELYRVLAPNGLLLSLTPSSDGRGAYQDPTHVAFYNENSFWYFTNEQYARFVPEIRCRFQVSRLGTYFPSDFHQANNIPYVVANLIAVKDETRNGGLLTI
;
A
#
# COMPACT_ATOMS: atom_id res chain seq x y z
N MET A 1 20.57 -2.89 26.75
CA MET A 1 21.07 -1.95 27.78
C MET A 1 20.51 -0.57 27.46
N PHE A 2 19.19 -0.40 27.54
CA PHE A 2 18.51 0.86 27.21
C PHE A 2 18.29 1.64 28.50
N GLY A 3 19.10 2.68 28.69
CA GLY A 3 18.91 3.61 29.79
C GLY A 3 17.57 4.33 29.63
N THR A 4 16.75 4.25 30.67
CA THR A 4 15.59 5.13 30.88
C THR A 4 16.02 6.58 30.67
N LEU A 5 15.59 7.18 29.55
CA LEU A 5 15.47 8.64 29.44
C LEU A 5 14.38 9.06 30.43
N ALA A 6 14.77 9.13 31.70
CA ALA A 6 14.01 9.78 32.74
C ALA A 6 14.04 11.28 32.40
N CYS A 7 12.90 11.82 31.99
CA CYS A 7 12.71 13.25 32.05
C CYS A 7 12.92 13.64 33.51
N GLY A 8 14.00 14.38 33.78
CA GLY A 8 14.36 14.81 35.12
C GLY A 8 13.30 15.76 35.66
N SER A 9 12.37 15.24 36.45
CA SER A 9 11.89 15.79 37.72
C SER A 9 10.72 14.93 38.20
N VAL A 10 10.85 14.40 39.41
CA VAL A 10 9.74 13.85 40.20
C VAL A 10 8.70 14.97 40.33
N LEU A 11 7.61 14.90 39.58
CA LEU A 11 6.45 15.79 39.75
C LEU A 11 5.28 14.94 40.24
N LEU A 12 5.23 14.77 41.56
CA LEU A 12 3.95 14.60 42.25
C LEU A 12 3.14 15.86 41.96
N ALA A 13 2.13 15.75 41.09
CA ALA A 13 1.42 16.91 40.57
C ALA A 13 0.52 17.52 41.66
N GLY A 14 0.80 18.77 42.03
CA GLY A 14 -0.07 19.69 42.75
C GLY A 14 -0.60 20.80 41.83
N VAL A 15 -1.62 21.51 42.29
CA VAL A 15 -2.43 22.48 41.53
C VAL A 15 -1.60 23.43 40.63
N GLY A 16 -1.79 23.27 39.31
CA GLY A 16 -1.57 24.26 38.23
C GLY A 16 -0.29 25.10 38.24
N ALA A 17 0.68 24.73 37.41
CA ALA A 17 1.66 25.66 36.85
C ALA A 17 1.97 25.29 35.39
N CYS A 18 1.11 25.75 34.47
CA CYS A 18 1.48 25.98 33.08
C CYS A 18 1.54 27.49 32.88
N SER A 19 2.75 28.05 32.73
CA SER A 19 3.05 29.12 31.79
C SER A 19 4.52 29.51 31.93
N ASP A 20 5.33 29.12 30.94
CA ASP A 20 6.50 29.90 30.56
C ASP A 20 5.99 31.18 29.91
N ASP A 21 6.09 32.33 30.59
CA ASP A 21 6.09 33.61 29.89
C ASP A 21 6.92 34.68 30.63
N LYS A 22 7.64 35.50 29.85
CA LYS A 22 8.65 36.44 30.33
C LYS A 22 8.04 37.79 30.76
N THR A 23 8.25 38.15 32.04
CA THR A 23 8.39 39.52 32.65
C THR A 23 7.20 40.51 32.62
N PRO A 24 7.14 41.59 33.46
CA PRO A 24 8.07 42.05 34.52
C PRO A 24 7.43 42.31 35.90
N ALA A 25 8.30 42.60 36.88
CA ALA A 25 8.01 42.87 38.28
C ALA A 25 6.91 43.91 38.56
N THR A 26 6.05 43.63 39.55
CA THR A 26 5.34 44.64 40.34
C THR A 26 5.30 44.25 41.82
N LYS A 27 5.41 45.29 42.67
CA LYS A 27 5.51 45.24 44.13
C LYS A 27 4.16 44.96 44.81
N GLY A 28 4.22 44.14 45.86
CA GLY A 28 3.58 44.41 47.16
C GLY A 28 2.09 44.10 47.32
N SER A 29 1.77 43.20 48.25
CA SER A 29 1.21 43.59 49.56
C SER A 29 1.02 42.34 50.42
N GLY A 30 1.35 42.48 51.71
CA GLY A 30 1.29 41.41 52.68
C GLY A 30 -0.15 41.05 53.03
N GLY A 31 -0.38 39.74 53.17
CA GLY A 31 -1.53 39.17 53.84
C GLY A 31 -1.03 38.12 54.81
N THR A 32 -1.04 38.47 56.09
CA THR A 32 -0.77 37.60 57.24
C THR A 32 -1.67 36.36 57.22
N VAL A 33 -1.06 35.17 57.23
CA VAL A 33 -1.76 33.90 57.45
C VAL A 33 -2.15 33.81 58.93
N ALA A 34 -3.44 33.74 59.20
CA ALA A 34 -3.98 33.40 60.51
C ALA A 34 -3.75 31.90 60.81
N PRO A 35 -3.38 31.51 62.04
CA PRO A 35 -3.10 30.13 62.37
C PRO A 35 -4.41 29.38 62.71
N GLY A 36 -4.75 28.36 61.91
CA GLY A 36 -5.88 27.47 62.22
C GLY A 36 -6.59 26.90 60.99
N ALA A 37 -5.87 26.29 60.05
CA ALA A 37 -6.49 25.48 59.00
C ALA A 37 -6.65 24.04 59.51
N ALA A 38 -7.86 23.51 59.39
CA ALA A 38 -8.31 22.24 59.94
C ALA A 38 -7.45 21.06 59.47
N GLN A 39 -6.97 20.25 60.41
CA GLN A 39 -6.47 18.90 60.17
C GLN A 39 -7.61 18.07 59.54
N GLY A 40 -7.69 18.03 58.20
CA GLY A 40 -8.74 17.30 57.48
C GLY A 40 -9.22 17.88 56.15
N ASP A 41 -8.76 19.07 55.72
CA ASP A 41 -9.09 19.58 54.37
C ASP A 41 -8.40 18.72 53.28
N PRO A 42 -9.14 18.13 52.31
CA PRO A 42 -8.57 17.35 51.22
C PRO A 42 -7.47 18.07 50.42
N LYS A 43 -7.51 19.41 50.31
CA LYS A 43 -6.46 20.18 49.62
C LYS A 43 -5.16 20.22 50.42
N VAL A 44 -5.26 20.38 51.74
CA VAL A 44 -4.11 20.38 52.65
C VAL A 44 -3.48 18.97 52.68
N LEU A 45 -4.32 17.94 52.76
CA LEU A 45 -3.88 16.54 52.71
C LEU A 45 -3.24 16.18 51.36
N LEU A 46 -3.77 16.67 50.24
CA LEU A 46 -3.17 16.46 48.92
C LEU A 46 -1.75 17.06 48.87
N GLN A 47 -1.59 18.29 49.37
CA GLN A 47 -0.28 18.95 49.43
C GLN A 47 0.68 18.22 50.39
N GLU A 48 0.21 17.77 51.55
CA GLU A 48 1.00 16.98 52.49
C GLU A 48 1.49 15.66 51.87
N GLY A 49 0.62 14.94 51.15
CA GLY A 49 0.99 13.69 50.47
C GLY A 49 2.05 13.91 49.38
N ILE A 50 1.98 15.05 48.67
CA ILE A 50 2.99 15.47 47.69
C ILE A 50 4.33 15.70 48.39
N GLU A 51 4.36 16.43 49.49
CA GLU A 51 5.58 16.71 50.25
C GLU A 51 6.21 15.45 50.83
N GLN A 52 5.39 14.53 51.36
CA GLN A 52 5.83 13.21 51.83
C GLN A 52 6.46 12.40 50.70
N GLY A 53 5.82 12.37 49.52
CA GLY A 53 6.35 11.68 48.35
C GLY A 53 7.67 12.28 47.87
N GLN A 54 7.80 13.62 47.85
CA GLN A 54 9.03 14.32 47.50
C GLN A 54 10.16 14.07 48.51
N ALA A 55 9.81 13.86 49.79
CA ALA A 55 10.75 13.46 50.84
C ALA A 55 11.11 11.96 50.80
N GLY A 56 10.61 11.18 49.83
CA GLY A 56 10.88 9.74 49.71
C GLY A 56 10.10 8.87 50.70
N LYS A 57 9.11 9.44 51.40
CA LYS A 57 8.29 8.75 52.41
C LYS A 57 7.06 8.11 51.75
N SER A 58 7.30 7.13 50.88
CA SER A 58 6.28 6.59 49.98
C SER A 58 5.08 5.95 50.69
N ASP A 59 5.27 5.30 51.85
CA ASP A 59 4.16 4.70 52.61
C ASP A 59 3.28 5.76 53.30
N GLU A 60 3.90 6.81 53.86
CA GLU A 60 3.18 7.95 54.42
C GLU A 60 2.37 8.65 53.33
N ALA A 61 2.99 8.89 52.16
CA ALA A 61 2.33 9.50 51.02
C ALA A 61 1.13 8.68 50.52
N LYS A 62 1.27 7.34 50.41
CA LYS A 62 0.16 6.45 50.02
C LYS A 62 -1.00 6.59 51.00
N ALA A 63 -0.74 6.48 52.30
CA ALA A 63 -1.76 6.61 53.33
C ALA A 63 -2.44 7.98 53.31
N THR A 64 -1.69 9.04 53.03
CA THR A 64 -2.23 10.41 52.92
C THR A 64 -3.11 10.57 51.68
N PHE A 65 -2.70 10.07 50.51
CA PHE A 65 -3.54 10.11 49.31
C PHE A 65 -4.79 9.22 49.42
N GLU A 66 -4.70 8.07 50.12
CA GLU A 66 -5.86 7.24 50.44
C GLU A 66 -6.89 7.99 51.29
N LYS A 67 -6.44 8.82 52.25
CA LYS A 67 -7.33 9.71 53.00
C LYS A 67 -7.97 10.78 52.11
N VAL A 68 -7.22 11.33 51.14
CA VAL A 68 -7.78 12.31 50.19
C VAL A 68 -8.89 11.68 49.37
N VAL A 69 -8.69 10.50 48.79
CA VAL A 69 -9.73 9.84 47.98
C VAL A 69 -10.90 9.32 48.81
N ALA A 70 -10.70 9.04 50.11
CA ALA A 70 -11.78 8.70 51.03
C ALA A 70 -12.68 9.90 51.37
N LEU A 71 -12.10 11.09 51.51
CA LEU A 71 -12.84 12.34 51.74
C LEU A 71 -13.43 12.92 50.46
N GLN A 72 -12.71 12.75 49.35
CA GLN A 72 -13.02 13.30 48.04
C GLN A 72 -12.71 12.27 46.94
N GLY A 73 -13.67 11.38 46.68
CA GLY A 73 -13.52 10.30 45.69
C GLY A 73 -13.32 10.75 44.25
N ASP A 74 -13.67 12.00 43.93
CA ASP A 74 -13.47 12.63 42.62
C ASP A 74 -12.16 13.45 42.51
N ASN A 75 -11.21 13.24 43.42
CA ASN A 75 -9.91 13.91 43.36
C ASN A 75 -8.94 13.21 42.40
N LYS A 76 -8.91 13.64 41.14
CA LYS A 76 -8.03 13.06 40.10
C LYS A 76 -6.54 13.11 40.45
N PHE A 77 -6.09 14.14 41.18
CA PHE A 77 -4.68 14.30 41.57
C PHE A 77 -4.26 13.26 42.59
N ALA A 78 -5.12 12.96 43.58
CA ALA A 78 -4.84 11.91 44.55
C ALA A 78 -4.82 10.52 43.89
N TRP A 79 -5.78 10.23 42.98
CA TRP A 79 -5.77 8.99 42.20
C TRP A 79 -4.51 8.84 41.33
N PHE A 80 -4.08 9.90 40.65
CA PHE A 80 -2.84 9.89 39.89
C PHE A 80 -1.61 9.62 40.75
N ASN A 81 -1.48 10.31 41.90
CA ASN A 81 -0.34 10.12 42.78
C ASN A 81 -0.34 8.71 43.43
N LEU A 82 -1.51 8.12 43.72
CA LEU A 82 -1.60 6.70 44.11
C LEU A 82 -1.10 5.78 43.00
N GLY A 83 -1.49 6.04 41.75
CA GLY A 83 -1.01 5.28 40.59
C GLY A 83 0.51 5.39 40.41
N TYR A 84 1.06 6.58 40.59
CA TYR A 84 2.50 6.83 40.54
C TYR A 84 3.27 6.07 41.64
N LEU A 85 2.76 6.08 42.87
CA LEU A 85 3.36 5.32 43.98
C LEU A 85 3.29 3.81 43.74
N ALA A 86 2.16 3.30 43.22
CA ALA A 86 2.03 1.89 42.84
C ALA A 86 3.01 1.51 41.73
N GLN A 87 3.15 2.35 40.70
CA GLN A 87 4.10 2.18 39.62
C GLN A 87 5.55 2.13 40.14
N SER A 88 5.92 2.98 41.10
CA SER A 88 7.27 2.98 41.71
C SER A 88 7.60 1.71 42.50
N ARG A 89 6.61 0.86 42.77
CA ARG A 89 6.71 -0.42 43.47
C ARG A 89 6.48 -1.62 42.55
N ASP A 90 6.49 -1.41 41.24
CA ASP A 90 6.17 -2.42 40.22
C ASP A 90 4.78 -3.08 40.40
N ALA A 91 3.83 -2.39 41.06
CA ALA A 91 2.45 -2.86 41.24
C ALA A 91 1.58 -2.41 40.05
N THR A 92 1.81 -3.00 38.88
CA THR A 92 1.21 -2.56 37.60
C THR A 92 -0.32 -2.51 37.62
N ASP A 93 -1.00 -3.55 38.12
CA ASP A 93 -2.46 -3.59 38.13
C ASP A 93 -3.07 -2.52 39.04
N GLU A 94 -2.45 -2.29 40.20
CA GLU A 94 -2.87 -1.26 41.16
C GLU A 94 -2.66 0.14 40.56
N ALA A 95 -1.55 0.34 39.84
CA ALA A 95 -1.24 1.58 39.15
C ALA A 95 -2.22 1.89 38.01
N VAL A 96 -2.49 0.91 37.13
CA VAL A 96 -3.46 1.05 36.04
C VAL A 96 -4.86 1.36 36.60
N SER A 97 -5.29 0.65 37.66
CA SER A 97 -6.59 0.92 38.30
C SER A 97 -6.70 2.34 38.86
N ALA A 98 -5.63 2.85 39.48
CA ALA A 98 -5.60 4.21 40.00
C ALA A 98 -5.60 5.27 38.88
N TYR A 99 -4.85 5.04 37.79
CA TYR A 99 -4.88 5.91 36.61
C TYR A 99 -6.25 5.89 35.91
N ASP A 100 -6.91 4.74 35.82
CA ASP A 100 -8.28 4.65 35.28
C ASP A 100 -9.27 5.47 36.09
N LYS A 101 -9.17 5.46 37.42
CA LYS A 101 -10.02 6.33 38.27
C LYS A 101 -9.74 7.81 38.04
N ALA A 102 -8.49 8.21 37.87
CA ALA A 102 -8.15 9.59 37.50
C ALA A 102 -8.74 9.99 36.14
N LEU A 103 -8.70 9.08 35.16
CA LEU A 103 -9.24 9.28 33.80
C LEU A 103 -10.77 9.21 33.73
N GLN A 104 -11.43 8.51 34.65
CA GLN A 104 -12.90 8.57 34.79
C GLN A 104 -13.38 9.96 35.24
N ILE A 105 -12.58 10.66 36.04
CA ILE A 105 -12.87 12.02 36.51
C ILE A 105 -12.53 13.04 35.41
N ASP A 106 -11.38 12.88 34.75
CA ASP A 106 -10.94 13.73 33.63
C ASP A 106 -10.25 12.89 32.57
N GLY A 107 -10.99 12.56 31.51
CA GLY A 107 -10.49 11.73 30.40
C GLY A 107 -9.39 12.38 29.57
N SER A 108 -9.12 13.68 29.76
CA SER A 108 -8.06 14.44 29.09
C SER A 108 -6.82 14.64 29.98
N TYR A 109 -6.79 14.06 31.19
CA TYR A 109 -5.70 14.25 32.14
C TYR A 109 -4.40 13.59 31.64
N ARG A 110 -3.60 14.36 30.91
CA ARG A 110 -2.39 13.91 30.19
C ARG A 110 -1.40 13.10 31.04
N PRO A 111 -1.08 13.47 32.31
CA PRO A 111 -0.16 12.68 33.13
C PRO A 111 -0.63 11.24 33.35
N ALA A 112 -1.93 11.03 33.60
CA ALA A 112 -2.50 9.69 33.77
C ALA A 112 -2.56 8.93 32.43
N LEU A 113 -2.91 9.60 31.32
CA LEU A 113 -2.85 8.99 29.98
C LEU A 113 -1.44 8.48 29.66
N TYR A 114 -0.42 9.31 29.90
CA TYR A 114 0.97 9.01 29.55
C TYR A 114 1.54 7.87 30.41
N ASN A 115 1.38 7.95 31.73
CA ASN A 115 1.89 6.90 32.63
C ASN A 115 1.14 5.58 32.46
N LYS A 116 -0.17 5.60 32.20
CA LYS A 116 -0.92 4.39 31.85
C LYS A 116 -0.43 3.80 30.53
N ALA A 117 -0.20 4.62 29.50
CA ALA A 117 0.31 4.15 28.22
C ALA A 117 1.65 3.40 28.36
N ILE A 118 2.58 3.94 29.16
CA ILE A 118 3.87 3.29 29.45
C ILE A 118 3.69 1.89 30.06
N LEU A 119 2.78 1.75 31.03
CA LEU A 119 2.53 0.46 31.69
C LEU A 119 1.92 -0.59 30.74
N LEU A 120 1.32 -0.16 29.64
CA LEU A 120 0.64 -1.01 28.68
C LEU A 120 1.47 -1.34 27.44
N GLU A 121 2.65 -0.71 27.23
CA GLU A 121 3.45 -0.87 26.00
C GLU A 121 3.76 -2.33 25.64
N GLU A 122 4.03 -3.17 26.64
CA GLU A 122 4.36 -4.59 26.43
C GLU A 122 3.14 -5.52 26.49
N ALA A 123 2.18 -5.25 27.39
CA ALA A 123 1.06 -6.14 27.63
C ALA A 123 -0.14 -5.88 26.69
N LYS A 124 -0.36 -4.63 26.30
CA LYS A 124 -1.51 -4.16 25.49
C LYS A 124 -1.09 -3.03 24.54
N PRO A 125 -0.27 -3.32 23.51
CA PRO A 125 0.34 -2.30 22.65
C PRO A 125 -0.68 -1.43 21.93
N ASP A 126 -1.82 -1.98 21.49
CA ASP A 126 -2.85 -1.22 20.79
C ASP A 126 -3.56 -0.20 21.71
N GLU A 127 -3.78 -0.56 22.98
CA GLU A 127 -4.34 0.36 23.98
C GLU A 127 -3.33 1.49 24.30
N ALA A 128 -2.04 1.16 24.40
CA ALA A 128 -0.98 2.15 24.60
C ALA A 128 -0.91 3.16 23.43
N VAL A 129 -0.98 2.68 22.17
CA VAL A 129 -1.02 3.55 20.98
C VAL A 129 -2.24 4.47 21.00
N ALA A 130 -3.42 3.95 21.36
CA ALA A 130 -4.63 4.78 21.47
C ALA A 130 -4.50 5.87 22.55
N LEU A 131 -3.87 5.58 23.69
CA LEU A 131 -3.60 6.56 24.74
C LEU A 131 -2.59 7.62 24.31
N TYR A 132 -1.51 7.24 23.60
CA TYR A 132 -0.57 8.21 23.06
C TYR A 132 -1.20 9.10 21.99
N ARG A 133 -2.05 8.56 21.11
CA ARG A 133 -2.82 9.34 20.13
C ARG A 133 -3.68 10.41 20.80
N LYS A 134 -4.44 10.05 21.85
CA LYS A 134 -5.22 11.02 22.62
C LYS A 134 -4.38 12.18 23.18
N ILE A 135 -3.13 11.93 23.57
CA ILE A 135 -2.25 12.98 24.09
C ILE A 135 -1.82 13.91 22.96
N VAL A 136 -1.34 13.37 21.84
CA VAL A 136 -0.81 14.17 20.73
C VAL A 136 -1.91 14.90 19.95
N ASP A 137 -3.12 14.37 19.91
CA ASP A 137 -4.30 15.04 19.32
C ASP A 137 -4.73 16.27 20.14
N ALA A 138 -4.43 16.28 21.43
CA ALA A 138 -4.74 17.38 22.33
C ALA A 138 -3.57 18.38 22.50
N ASP A 139 -2.36 18.02 22.08
CA ASP A 139 -1.13 18.79 22.31
C ASP A 139 -0.06 18.49 21.25
N GLU A 140 0.06 19.38 20.28
CA GLU A 140 1.10 19.31 19.25
C GLU A 140 2.53 19.47 19.83
N GLY A 141 2.66 19.93 21.07
CA GLY A 141 3.94 20.07 21.80
C GLY A 141 4.36 18.83 22.58
N ALA A 142 3.57 17.74 22.60
CA ALA A 142 3.82 16.55 23.41
C ALA A 142 4.95 15.66 22.84
N SER A 143 6.18 16.19 22.78
CA SER A 143 7.35 15.61 22.13
C SER A 143 7.70 14.18 22.61
N THR A 144 7.59 13.92 23.92
CA THR A 144 7.85 12.60 24.50
C THR A 144 6.73 11.59 24.23
N ALA A 145 5.48 12.04 24.05
CA ALA A 145 4.37 11.18 23.63
C ALA A 145 4.50 10.80 22.15
N TYR A 146 4.88 11.76 21.29
CA TYR A 146 5.21 11.49 19.89
C TYR A 146 6.38 10.49 19.76
N LEU A 147 7.44 10.63 20.56
CA LEU A 147 8.57 9.69 20.55
C LEU A 147 8.12 8.26 20.89
N ARG A 148 7.33 8.10 21.96
CA ARG A 148 6.82 6.79 22.38
C ARG A 148 5.82 6.20 21.39
N LEU A 149 4.93 7.02 20.83
CA LEU A 149 4.03 6.64 19.75
C LEU A 149 4.81 6.10 18.55
N GLY A 150 5.85 6.82 18.12
CA GLY A 150 6.72 6.38 17.03
C GLY A 150 7.34 5.01 17.29
N LEU A 151 7.90 4.79 18.49
CA LEU A 151 8.48 3.50 18.89
C LEU A 151 7.44 2.36 18.86
N MET A 152 6.21 2.63 19.30
CA MET A 152 5.13 1.65 19.26
C MET A 152 4.67 1.33 17.84
N LEU A 153 4.59 2.34 16.97
CA LEU A 153 4.23 2.15 15.56
C LEU A 153 5.31 1.35 14.80
N VAL A 154 6.60 1.50 15.15
CA VAL A 154 7.66 0.61 14.65
C VAL A 154 7.41 -0.84 15.03
N LYS A 155 7.03 -1.13 16.28
CA LYS A 155 6.71 -2.50 16.72
C LYS A 155 5.51 -3.08 15.97
N GLN A 156 4.55 -2.23 15.58
CA GLN A 156 3.37 -2.60 14.77
C GLN A 156 3.67 -2.66 13.26
N SER A 157 4.91 -2.44 12.83
CA SER A 157 5.31 -2.33 11.42
C SER A 157 4.64 -1.18 10.65
N ASP A 158 4.00 -0.22 11.33
CA ASP A 158 3.50 1.03 10.73
C ASP A 158 4.65 2.04 10.60
N ARG A 159 5.51 1.84 9.60
CA ARG A 159 6.68 2.70 9.38
C ARG A 159 6.29 4.14 9.00
N THR A 160 5.21 4.31 8.23
CA THR A 160 4.75 5.65 7.82
C THR A 160 4.26 6.45 9.04
N GLY A 161 3.38 5.86 9.86
CA GLY A 161 2.93 6.46 11.09
C GLY A 161 4.08 6.72 12.07
N ALA A 162 5.01 5.77 12.19
CA ALA A 162 6.21 5.94 13.00
C ALA A 162 7.04 7.15 12.55
N ARG A 163 7.28 7.31 11.25
CA ARG A 163 8.04 8.46 10.72
C ARG A 163 7.33 9.78 11.02
N LYS A 164 6.02 9.87 10.80
CA LYS A 164 5.24 11.07 11.14
C LYS A 164 5.37 11.40 12.63
N ALA A 165 5.17 10.42 13.51
CA ALA A 165 5.29 10.62 14.95
C ALA A 165 6.72 11.05 15.37
N PHE A 166 7.76 10.42 14.84
CA PHE A 166 9.14 10.81 15.13
C PHE A 166 9.50 12.20 14.59
N ALA A 167 8.97 12.58 13.43
CA ALA A 167 9.13 13.93 12.89
C ALA A 167 8.50 14.96 13.83
N SER A 168 7.25 14.76 14.28
CA SER A 168 6.59 15.62 15.26
C SER A 168 7.34 15.66 16.59
N ALA A 169 7.90 14.54 17.06
CA ALA A 169 8.72 14.51 18.27
C ALA A 169 9.94 15.44 18.18
N ILE A 170 10.64 15.42 17.04
CA ILE A 170 11.83 16.23 16.79
C ILE A 170 11.48 17.69 16.52
N ASP A 171 10.38 17.95 15.80
CA ASP A 171 9.91 19.30 15.52
C ASP A 171 9.48 20.00 16.83
N ALA A 172 8.87 19.27 17.78
CA ALA A 172 8.50 19.77 19.11
C ALA A 172 9.69 19.89 20.07
N ASP A 173 10.62 18.91 20.10
CA ASP A 173 11.88 19.00 20.84
C ASP A 173 13.06 18.42 20.04
N PRO A 174 13.88 19.29 19.40
CA PRO A 174 15.03 18.84 18.61
C PRO A 174 16.06 18.01 19.37
N LYS A 175 16.09 18.10 20.71
CA LYS A 175 17.00 17.30 21.55
C LYS A 175 16.63 15.81 21.58
N LEU A 176 15.42 15.45 21.15
CA LEU A 176 14.98 14.05 21.05
C LEU A 176 15.53 13.32 19.83
N ALA A 177 16.14 14.01 18.86
CA ALA A 177 16.68 13.39 17.65
C ALA A 177 17.62 12.18 17.92
N PRO A 178 18.52 12.18 18.92
CA PRO A 178 19.33 11.02 19.26
C PRO A 178 18.52 9.83 19.80
N ALA A 179 17.34 10.07 20.39
CA ALA A 179 16.46 9.03 20.94
C ALA A 179 15.57 8.35 19.88
N VAL A 180 15.40 8.97 18.70
CA VAL A 180 14.70 8.37 17.55
C VAL A 180 15.59 7.29 16.91
N PRO A 181 15.06 6.12 16.48
CA PRO A 181 15.86 5.12 15.77
C PRO A 181 16.41 5.66 14.46
N GLU A 182 17.61 5.23 14.08
CA GLU A 182 18.40 5.85 13.00
C GLU A 182 17.65 5.99 11.66
N ASP A 183 16.94 4.93 11.24
CA ASP A 183 16.13 4.90 10.01
C ASP A 183 14.99 5.95 9.95
N PHE A 184 14.56 6.44 11.12
CA PHE A 184 13.47 7.39 11.28
C PHE A 184 13.94 8.78 11.68
N ARG A 185 15.21 8.94 12.06
CA ARG A 185 15.78 10.26 12.20
C ARG A 185 15.66 10.95 10.84
N PRO A 186 15.30 12.24 10.79
CA PRO A 186 15.39 12.99 9.54
C PRO A 186 16.81 12.81 9.03
N GLN A 187 16.95 12.08 7.93
CA GLN A 187 18.25 11.89 7.31
C GLN A 187 18.68 13.25 6.84
N LYS A 188 19.62 13.81 7.60
CA LYS A 188 20.29 15.04 7.28
C LYS A 188 21.19 14.74 6.10
N THR A 189 20.64 14.85 4.90
CA THR A 189 21.40 14.57 3.68
C THR A 189 22.45 15.67 3.54
N LYS A 190 23.72 15.26 3.40
CA LYS A 190 24.83 16.21 3.23
C LYS A 190 24.76 16.77 1.83
N ARG A 191 24.39 18.04 1.71
CA ARG A 191 24.38 18.80 0.47
C ARG A 191 25.29 19.99 0.64
N GLY A 192 26.53 19.93 0.12
CA GLY A 192 27.49 21.05 0.17
C GLY A 192 27.47 21.79 1.51
N ASP A 193 28.08 21.20 2.55
CA ASP A 193 28.12 21.68 3.94
C ASP A 193 26.77 21.92 4.65
N ARG A 194 25.62 21.68 4.02
CA ARG A 194 24.29 21.81 4.63
C ARG A 194 23.58 20.49 4.81
N VAL A 195 22.71 20.50 5.81
CA VAL A 195 21.88 19.41 6.28
C VAL A 195 20.43 19.73 5.90
N VAL A 196 19.73 18.85 5.19
CA VAL A 196 18.34 19.07 4.74
C VAL A 196 17.42 17.95 5.25
N LYS A 197 16.17 18.27 5.62
CA LYS A 197 15.11 17.30 5.99
C LYS A 197 14.74 16.48 4.75
N ALA A 198 14.56 15.16 4.90
CA ALA A 198 14.10 14.31 3.81
C ALA A 198 12.67 14.71 3.40
N PRO A 199 12.38 14.85 2.10
CA PRO A 199 11.05 15.17 1.60
C PRO A 199 10.07 14.02 1.84
N HIS A 200 8.76 14.29 1.82
CA HIS A 200 7.75 13.22 1.88
C HIS A 200 7.65 12.45 0.54
N VAL A 201 7.69 13.18 -0.58
CA VAL A 201 7.55 12.61 -1.93
C VAL A 201 8.84 12.77 -2.72
N THR A 202 9.27 11.70 -3.40
CA THR A 202 10.27 11.80 -4.47
C THR A 202 9.60 11.56 -5.81
N VAL A 203 9.60 12.58 -6.66
CA VAL A 203 9.34 12.40 -8.09
C VAL A 203 10.66 11.96 -8.73
N PHE A 204 10.63 10.92 -9.56
CA PHE A 204 11.82 10.43 -10.24
C PHE A 204 11.65 10.37 -11.76
N THR A 205 12.72 10.74 -12.47
CA THR A 205 12.75 10.82 -13.93
C THR A 205 14.09 10.31 -14.45
N GLY A 206 14.04 9.39 -15.42
CA GLY A 206 15.20 8.98 -16.19
C GLY A 206 15.19 9.66 -17.54
N SER A 207 16.31 10.28 -17.95
CA SER A 207 16.34 11.02 -19.20
C SER A 207 17.64 10.84 -20.00
N ASN A 208 17.45 10.56 -21.29
CA ASN A 208 18.51 10.55 -22.31
C ASN A 208 18.35 11.73 -23.29
N ARG A 209 17.55 12.72 -22.93
CA ARG A 209 17.16 13.87 -23.77
C ARG A 209 16.97 15.09 -22.88
N THR A 210 16.76 16.26 -23.47
CA THR A 210 16.60 17.49 -22.67
C THR A 210 15.40 18.33 -23.07
N ARG A 211 14.76 18.01 -24.20
CA ARG A 211 13.84 18.91 -24.88
C ARG A 211 12.64 19.33 -24.04
N PHE A 212 12.12 18.43 -23.20
CA PHE A 212 10.89 18.64 -22.44
C PHE A 212 11.11 18.68 -20.92
N LEU A 213 12.37 18.63 -20.46
CA LEU A 213 12.69 18.66 -19.03
C LEU A 213 12.29 19.99 -18.38
N ASP A 214 12.32 21.09 -19.13
CA ASP A 214 11.82 22.38 -18.64
C ASP A 214 10.30 22.36 -18.43
N ASP A 215 9.54 21.72 -19.32
CA ASP A 215 8.08 21.55 -19.15
C ASP A 215 7.77 20.64 -17.95
N CYS A 216 8.50 19.53 -17.80
CA CYS A 216 8.42 18.65 -16.62
C CYS A 216 8.64 19.46 -15.34
N LEU A 217 9.71 20.27 -15.31
CA LEU A 217 10.02 21.13 -14.19
C LEU A 217 8.90 22.12 -13.90
N GLN A 218 8.34 22.79 -14.91
CA GLN A 218 7.24 23.73 -14.69
C GLN A 218 6.02 23.04 -14.08
N SER A 219 5.70 21.80 -14.51
CA SER A 219 4.60 21.02 -13.93
C SER A 219 4.84 20.67 -12.45
N LEU A 220 6.10 20.46 -12.05
CA LEU A 220 6.48 20.21 -10.66
C LEU A 220 6.50 21.47 -9.81
N LEU A 221 7.00 22.59 -10.35
CA LEU A 221 6.98 23.88 -9.65
C LEU A 221 5.56 24.39 -9.40
N ALA A 222 4.60 24.00 -10.25
CA ALA A 222 3.19 24.31 -10.10
C ALA A 222 2.47 23.47 -9.04
N GLN A 223 3.11 22.44 -8.45
CA GLN A 223 2.46 21.56 -7.48
C GLN A 223 1.98 22.33 -6.24
N THR A 224 0.73 22.10 -5.88
CA THR A 224 0.11 22.65 -4.66
C THR A 224 0.65 22.00 -3.38
N TYR A 225 1.16 20.77 -3.47
CA TYR A 225 1.88 20.11 -2.39
C TYR A 225 3.37 20.51 -2.43
N ALA A 226 3.94 20.95 -1.31
CA ALA A 226 5.27 21.55 -1.28
C ALA A 226 6.41 20.61 -0.86
N ASP A 227 6.11 19.52 -0.13
CA ASP A 227 7.11 18.66 0.50
C ASP A 227 7.57 17.50 -0.41
N TRP A 228 8.26 17.89 -1.49
CA TRP A 228 8.76 16.96 -2.50
C TRP A 228 10.20 17.27 -2.91
N GLU A 229 10.87 16.27 -3.48
CA GLU A 229 12.07 16.43 -4.31
C GLU A 229 11.85 15.85 -5.70
N TRP A 230 12.68 16.29 -6.65
CA TRP A 230 12.75 15.72 -7.99
C TRP A 230 14.14 15.19 -8.28
N VAL A 231 14.24 13.87 -8.47
CA VAL A 231 15.47 13.17 -8.82
C VAL A 231 15.50 12.91 -10.32
N VAL A 232 16.48 13.48 -11.01
CA VAL A 232 16.65 13.35 -12.45
C VAL A 232 17.97 12.64 -12.75
N ILE A 233 17.87 11.45 -13.33
CA ILE A 233 19.03 10.71 -13.83
C ILE A 233 19.26 11.09 -15.29
N LEU A 234 20.34 11.82 -15.55
CA LEU A 234 20.82 12.14 -16.89
C LEU A 234 21.80 11.06 -17.33
N ASN A 235 21.48 10.34 -18.40
CA ASN A 235 22.27 9.23 -18.91
C ASN A 235 22.58 9.44 -20.41
N GLN A 236 23.45 8.59 -20.96
CA GLN A 236 23.86 8.59 -22.38
C GLN A 236 24.43 9.92 -22.87
N GLY A 237 25.24 10.58 -22.05
CA GLY A 237 25.88 11.85 -22.39
C GLY A 237 24.95 13.07 -22.28
N THR A 238 23.71 12.88 -21.85
CA THR A 238 22.71 13.95 -21.67
C THR A 238 23.15 14.91 -20.59
N ARG A 239 23.03 16.22 -20.85
CA ARG A 239 23.33 17.29 -19.89
C ARG A 239 22.24 18.33 -19.96
N TRP A 240 21.53 18.52 -18.86
CA TRP A 240 20.49 19.53 -18.69
C TRP A 240 20.70 20.26 -17.37
N ARG A 241 20.33 21.54 -17.35
CA ARG A 241 20.30 22.38 -16.15
C ARG A 241 19.11 23.33 -16.24
N PRO A 242 18.30 23.46 -15.19
CA PRO A 242 17.23 24.43 -15.16
C PRO A 242 17.77 25.85 -15.07
N GLU A 243 17.02 26.82 -15.59
CA GLU A 243 17.35 28.24 -15.49
C GLU A 243 17.34 28.73 -14.03
N ALA A 244 16.36 28.28 -13.25
CA ALA A 244 16.24 28.59 -11.84
C ALA A 244 16.81 27.46 -10.97
N ASN A 245 17.62 27.83 -9.98
CA ASN A 245 18.16 26.88 -9.01
C ASN A 245 17.15 26.63 -7.89
N ASP A 246 16.27 25.64 -8.05
CA ASP A 246 15.38 25.18 -6.98
C ASP A 246 16.06 24.09 -6.14
N PRO A 247 16.12 24.25 -4.80
CA PRO A 247 16.77 23.27 -3.94
C PRO A 247 16.13 21.88 -3.98
N ARG A 248 14.88 21.72 -4.41
CA ARG A 248 14.19 20.42 -4.51
C ARG A 248 14.67 19.58 -5.69
N ILE A 249 15.38 20.17 -6.65
CA ILE A 249 15.84 19.47 -7.86
C ILE A 249 17.22 18.85 -7.61
N ARG A 250 17.34 17.56 -7.92
CA ARG A 250 18.59 16.78 -7.83
C ARG A 250 18.92 16.17 -9.18
N LEU A 251 19.93 16.77 -9.81
CA LEU A 251 20.46 16.32 -11.09
C LEU A 251 21.66 15.40 -10.88
N LEU A 252 21.55 14.18 -11.39
CA LEU A 252 22.59 13.16 -11.27
C LEU A 252 22.96 12.67 -12.67
N VAL A 253 24.22 12.90 -13.04
CA VAL A 253 24.78 12.29 -14.26
C VAL A 253 25.24 10.87 -13.92
N ARG A 254 24.70 9.89 -14.65
CA ARG A 254 25.03 8.46 -14.53
C ARG A 254 25.10 7.86 -15.92
N ASP A 255 26.20 8.12 -16.61
CA ASP A 255 26.44 7.53 -17.93
C ASP A 255 26.79 6.04 -17.80
N GLY A 256 26.32 5.23 -18.76
CA GLY A 256 26.63 3.79 -18.85
C GLY A 256 25.50 2.88 -18.35
N LEU A 257 24.37 3.43 -17.90
CA LEU A 257 23.18 2.63 -17.60
C LEU A 257 22.51 2.22 -18.92
N SER A 258 22.16 0.94 -19.04
CA SER A 258 21.49 0.37 -20.20
C SER A 258 20.09 -0.12 -19.83
N GLY A 259 19.09 0.23 -20.65
CA GLY A 259 17.69 -0.11 -20.39
C GLY A 259 16.96 0.87 -19.46
N VAL A 260 15.65 0.99 -19.64
CA VAL A 260 14.81 1.89 -18.85
C VAL A 260 14.72 1.43 -17.38
N GLY A 261 14.67 0.12 -17.13
CA GLY A 261 14.62 -0.44 -15.77
C GLY A 261 15.83 -0.08 -14.93
N ALA A 262 17.05 -0.13 -15.50
CA ALA A 262 18.27 0.26 -14.79
C ALA A 262 18.29 1.76 -14.44
N VAL A 263 17.81 2.61 -15.35
CA VAL A 263 17.71 4.06 -15.11
C VAL A 263 16.69 4.37 -14.00
N LYS A 264 15.50 3.76 -14.06
CA LYS A 264 14.46 3.94 -13.04
C LYS A 264 14.89 3.37 -11.68
N ARG A 265 15.55 2.22 -11.64
CA ARG A 265 16.12 1.67 -10.40
C ARG A 265 17.14 2.61 -9.78
N GLN A 266 18.07 3.15 -10.58
CA GLN A 266 19.04 4.12 -10.10
C GLN A 266 18.36 5.40 -9.57
N ALA A 267 17.32 5.88 -10.25
CA ALA A 267 16.57 7.05 -9.80
C ALA A 267 15.89 6.80 -8.44
N CYS A 268 15.25 5.64 -8.27
CA CYS A 268 14.65 5.23 -7.00
C CYS A 268 15.68 5.00 -5.89
N ALA A 269 16.87 4.48 -6.22
CA ALA A 269 17.95 4.28 -5.24
C ALA A 269 18.50 5.61 -4.68
N GLU A 270 18.31 6.71 -5.40
CA GLU A 270 18.72 8.04 -4.99
C GLU A 270 17.60 8.79 -4.24
N ALA A 271 16.40 8.21 -4.13
CA ALA A 271 15.22 8.83 -3.54
C ALA A 271 15.26 8.87 -2.01
N TYR A 272 14.84 9.99 -1.44
CA TYR A 272 14.72 10.17 0.00
C TYR A 272 13.28 10.10 0.51
N GLY A 273 12.29 10.36 -0.35
CA GLY A 273 10.86 10.32 -0.04
C GLY A 273 10.33 8.93 0.27
N ASP A 274 9.27 8.88 1.07
CA ASP A 274 8.55 7.64 1.39
C ASP A 274 7.58 7.23 0.28
N ILE A 275 7.14 8.19 -0.54
CA ILE A 275 6.31 7.95 -1.71
C ILE A 275 7.18 8.23 -2.94
N LEU A 276 7.25 7.25 -3.83
CA LEU A 276 7.91 7.37 -5.12
C LEU A 276 6.85 7.64 -6.18
N VAL A 277 7.05 8.69 -6.99
CA VAL A 277 6.15 9.10 -8.07
C VAL A 277 6.91 9.11 -9.38
N GLU A 278 6.40 8.39 -10.36
CA GLU A 278 7.02 8.28 -11.68
C GLU A 278 6.58 9.41 -12.61
N LEU A 279 7.56 10.09 -13.22
CA LEU A 279 7.35 11.11 -14.24
C LEU A 279 8.33 10.90 -15.40
N ASP A 280 7.80 10.59 -16.58
CA ASP A 280 8.60 10.47 -17.80
C ASP A 280 9.10 11.86 -18.26
N ASP A 281 10.22 11.87 -19.00
CA ASP A 281 10.99 13.09 -19.30
C ASP A 281 10.37 14.00 -20.37
N ASP A 282 9.23 13.59 -20.93
CA ASP A 282 8.42 14.29 -21.92
C ASP A 282 6.99 14.64 -21.47
N ASP A 283 6.59 14.22 -20.27
CA ASP A 283 5.22 14.27 -19.77
C ASP A 283 5.02 15.35 -18.69
N LEU A 284 3.75 15.58 -18.30
CA LEU A 284 3.38 16.57 -17.29
C LEU A 284 2.51 15.98 -16.19
N LEU A 285 2.68 16.47 -14.96
CA LEU A 285 1.71 16.29 -13.88
C LEU A 285 0.74 17.48 -13.83
N SER A 286 -0.52 17.20 -13.48
CA SER A 286 -1.47 18.24 -13.04
C SER A 286 -0.99 18.91 -11.75
N SER A 287 -1.32 20.18 -11.54
CA SER A 287 -0.86 20.98 -10.39
C SER A 287 -1.31 20.48 -9.01
N ASP A 288 -2.35 19.64 -8.95
CA ASP A 288 -2.82 18.98 -7.73
C ASP A 288 -2.37 17.52 -7.59
N CYS A 289 -1.64 16.97 -8.56
CA CYS A 289 -1.22 15.56 -8.60
C CYS A 289 -0.59 15.06 -7.30
N LEU A 290 0.46 15.73 -6.80
CA LEU A 290 1.16 15.28 -5.60
C LEU A 290 0.30 15.38 -4.34
N ALA A 291 -0.60 16.38 -4.27
CA ALA A 291 -1.55 16.53 -3.16
C ALA A 291 -2.56 15.39 -3.14
N GLU A 292 -3.11 15.03 -4.30
CA GLU A 292 -4.06 13.93 -4.46
C GLU A 292 -3.43 12.57 -4.18
N VAL A 293 -2.19 12.34 -4.64
CA VAL A 293 -1.43 11.12 -4.34
C VAL A 293 -1.20 10.97 -2.83
N VAL A 294 -0.75 12.03 -2.16
CA VAL A 294 -0.54 12.00 -0.70
C VAL A 294 -1.86 11.77 0.04
N ALA A 295 -2.93 12.47 -0.36
CA ALA A 295 -4.25 12.29 0.24
C ALA A 295 -4.77 10.86 0.08
N ALA A 296 -4.56 10.22 -1.09
CA ALA A 296 -4.95 8.84 -1.33
C ALA A 296 -4.21 7.86 -0.42
N PHE A 297 -2.89 8.02 -0.22
CA PHE A 297 -2.12 7.17 0.70
C PHE A 297 -2.45 7.41 2.17
N ASP A 298 -2.78 8.65 2.56
CA ASP A 298 -3.15 8.99 3.93
C ASP A 298 -4.55 8.47 4.28
N ALA A 299 -5.50 8.53 3.33
CA ALA A 299 -6.84 7.98 3.50
C ALA A 299 -6.85 6.44 3.48
N ASN A 300 -5.87 5.81 2.82
CA ASN A 300 -5.79 4.36 2.67
C ASN A 300 -4.43 3.79 3.13
N PRO A 301 -4.18 3.66 4.45
CA PRO A 301 -2.89 3.19 4.96
C PRO A 301 -2.47 1.79 4.46
N GLY A 302 -3.44 0.92 4.16
CA GLY A 302 -3.19 -0.44 3.62
C GLY A 302 -2.90 -0.50 2.12
N VAL A 303 -3.06 0.59 1.39
CA VAL A 303 -2.77 0.68 -0.04
C VAL A 303 -1.27 0.88 -0.24
N GLY A 304 -0.72 0.12 -1.19
CA GLY A 304 0.69 0.16 -1.55
C GLY A 304 1.00 0.92 -2.84
N PHE A 305 0.01 1.09 -3.70
CA PHE A 305 0.13 1.68 -5.02
C PHE A 305 -1.09 2.52 -5.35
N VAL A 306 -0.87 3.72 -5.87
CA VAL A 306 -1.89 4.68 -6.27
C VAL A 306 -1.67 5.03 -7.74
N TYR A 307 -2.77 5.11 -8.48
CA TYR A 307 -2.77 5.55 -9.87
C TYR A 307 -3.95 6.46 -10.20
N SER A 308 -3.90 7.11 -11.36
CA SER A 308 -4.94 8.04 -11.80
C SER A 308 -5.49 7.70 -13.17
N ASP A 309 -6.41 8.53 -13.64
CA ASP A 309 -6.72 8.63 -15.07
C ASP A 309 -5.63 9.46 -15.77
N THR A 310 -5.51 9.30 -17.09
CA THR A 310 -4.55 10.02 -17.93
C THR A 310 -5.22 10.75 -19.06
N ALA A 311 -4.54 11.74 -19.64
CA ALA A 311 -4.89 12.23 -20.96
C ALA A 311 -3.66 12.27 -21.85
N GLN A 312 -3.88 12.14 -23.15
CA GLN A 312 -2.84 12.43 -24.13
C GLN A 312 -2.90 13.90 -24.53
N ILE A 313 -1.71 14.49 -24.68
CA ILE A 313 -1.50 15.84 -25.19
C ILE A 313 -0.62 15.78 -26.43
N SER A 314 -0.83 16.71 -27.36
CA SER A 314 0.00 16.84 -28.54
C SER A 314 1.42 17.29 -28.17
N GLU A 315 2.33 17.22 -29.14
CA GLU A 315 3.74 17.58 -28.93
C GLU A 315 3.93 19.02 -28.41
N ASP A 316 3.04 19.94 -28.75
CA ASP A 316 2.99 21.33 -28.28
C ASP A 316 2.15 21.55 -26.99
N GLY A 317 1.63 20.47 -26.40
CA GLY A 317 0.86 20.49 -25.16
C GLY A 317 -0.63 20.82 -25.32
N GLY A 318 -1.13 20.80 -26.56
CA GLY A 318 -2.55 20.89 -26.87
C GLY A 318 -3.29 19.56 -26.67
N ARG A 319 -4.59 19.56 -26.98
CA ARG A 319 -5.44 18.37 -26.86
C ARG A 319 -5.08 17.33 -27.93
N ASP A 320 -4.92 16.07 -27.50
CA ASP A 320 -4.88 14.90 -28.39
C ASP A 320 -6.18 14.08 -28.21
N ASP A 321 -6.83 13.77 -29.32
CA ASP A 321 -8.11 13.03 -29.37
C ASP A 321 -7.94 11.57 -29.81
N SER A 322 -6.71 11.05 -29.88
CA SER A 322 -6.49 9.64 -30.14
C SER A 322 -6.99 8.79 -28.96
N ARG A 323 -7.67 7.69 -29.31
CA ARG A 323 -8.40 6.86 -28.34
C ARG A 323 -8.16 5.39 -28.62
N PHE A 324 -7.98 4.64 -27.54
CA PHE A 324 -8.19 3.21 -27.56
C PHE A 324 -9.67 2.86 -27.78
N ALA A 325 -9.90 1.72 -28.42
CA ALA A 325 -11.24 1.33 -28.83
C ALA A 325 -12.15 0.97 -27.65
N ALA A 326 -13.37 1.53 -27.64
CA ALA A 326 -14.40 1.23 -26.62
C ALA A 326 -14.79 -0.25 -26.58
N ALA A 327 -14.69 -0.96 -27.71
CA ALA A 327 -14.89 -2.41 -27.78
C ALA A 327 -13.95 -3.21 -26.86
N HIS A 328 -12.81 -2.62 -26.47
CA HIS A 328 -11.84 -3.21 -25.52
C HIS A 328 -11.98 -2.67 -24.08
N GLY A 329 -13.10 -2.02 -23.74
CA GLY A 329 -13.42 -1.56 -22.39
C GLY A 329 -13.06 -0.10 -22.09
N TRP A 330 -12.39 0.59 -23.01
CA TRP A 330 -11.93 1.97 -22.79
C TRP A 330 -13.07 2.98 -22.80
N ARG A 331 -13.00 3.92 -21.85
CA ARG A 331 -13.93 5.04 -21.72
C ARG A 331 -13.14 6.34 -21.64
N TYR A 332 -13.74 7.41 -22.16
CA TYR A 332 -13.14 8.74 -22.19
C TYR A 332 -14.14 9.77 -21.70
N ARG A 333 -13.63 10.82 -21.07
CA ARG A 333 -14.40 12.00 -20.67
C ARG A 333 -13.66 13.26 -21.06
N ASP A 334 -14.41 14.28 -21.45
CA ASP A 334 -13.84 15.61 -21.66
C ASP A 334 -13.68 16.29 -20.31
N GLU A 335 -12.48 16.79 -20.03
CA GLU A 335 -12.12 17.42 -18.75
C GLU A 335 -11.20 18.62 -18.99
N ARG A 336 -11.10 19.51 -18.00
CA ARG A 336 -10.18 20.64 -18.03
C ARG A 336 -9.14 20.52 -16.92
N VAL A 337 -7.87 20.37 -17.28
CA VAL A 337 -6.73 20.18 -16.36
C VAL A 337 -5.77 21.35 -16.51
N ASP A 338 -5.53 22.10 -15.43
CA ASP A 338 -4.65 23.29 -15.41
C ASP A 338 -4.89 24.26 -16.58
N GLY A 339 -6.16 24.51 -16.88
CA GLY A 339 -6.56 25.40 -17.97
C GLY A 339 -6.61 24.76 -19.36
N ARG A 340 -6.16 23.52 -19.54
CA ARG A 340 -6.13 22.78 -20.81
C ARG A 340 -7.35 21.89 -20.98
N GLU A 341 -7.96 21.87 -22.15
CA GLU A 341 -8.99 20.88 -22.49
C GLU A 341 -8.34 19.56 -22.88
N VAL A 342 -8.80 18.46 -22.30
CA VAL A 342 -8.23 17.13 -22.52
C VAL A 342 -9.30 16.07 -22.70
N SER A 343 -8.97 15.00 -23.42
CA SER A 343 -9.78 13.77 -23.51
C SER A 343 -9.22 12.75 -22.51
N ALA A 344 -9.68 12.79 -21.27
CA ALA A 344 -9.19 11.92 -20.21
C ALA A 344 -9.64 10.47 -20.41
N CYS A 345 -8.68 9.56 -20.53
CA CYS A 345 -8.85 8.12 -20.54
C CYS A 345 -9.14 7.64 -19.12
N CYS A 346 -10.32 7.06 -18.91
CA CYS A 346 -10.69 6.47 -17.63
C CYS A 346 -9.91 5.15 -17.47
N SER A 347 -9.05 5.08 -16.46
CA SER A 347 -8.27 3.89 -16.15
C SER A 347 -9.20 2.74 -15.75
N LEU A 348 -8.83 1.53 -16.17
CA LEU A 348 -9.55 0.30 -15.82
C LEU A 348 -9.28 -0.07 -14.36
N GLU A 349 -10.20 -0.84 -13.76
CA GLU A 349 -10.01 -1.39 -12.43
C GLU A 349 -8.79 -2.33 -12.38
N PRO A 350 -8.08 -2.45 -11.25
CA PRO A 350 -6.86 -3.24 -11.16
C PRO A 350 -7.22 -4.71 -10.88
N THR A 351 -7.84 -5.38 -11.86
CA THR A 351 -8.12 -6.82 -11.81
C THR A 351 -6.87 -7.63 -12.16
N PRO A 352 -6.81 -8.95 -11.83
CA PRO A 352 -5.67 -9.78 -12.21
C PRO A 352 -5.39 -9.76 -13.72
N HIS A 353 -6.46 -9.70 -14.54
CA HIS A 353 -6.32 -9.57 -15.99
C HIS A 353 -5.70 -8.21 -16.38
N ASN A 354 -6.30 -7.11 -15.92
CA ASN A 354 -5.90 -5.77 -16.35
C ASN A 354 -4.45 -5.47 -15.95
N VAL A 355 -4.04 -5.81 -14.74
CA VAL A 355 -2.66 -5.60 -14.26
C VAL A 355 -1.63 -6.46 -15.00
N SER A 356 -2.06 -7.56 -15.64
CA SER A 356 -1.15 -8.48 -16.33
C SER A 356 -0.88 -8.12 -17.80
N TYR A 357 -1.51 -7.07 -18.33
CA TYR A 357 -1.28 -6.57 -19.69
C TYR A 357 -0.92 -5.09 -19.68
N ILE A 358 0.23 -4.73 -20.25
CA ILE A 358 0.76 -3.34 -20.20
C ILE A 358 -0.24 -2.30 -20.72
N TRP A 359 -1.05 -2.65 -21.71
CA TRP A 359 -2.04 -1.71 -22.25
C TRP A 359 -3.26 -1.55 -21.36
N TYR A 360 -3.64 -2.53 -20.51
CA TYR A 360 -4.79 -2.43 -19.59
C TYR A 360 -4.40 -2.09 -18.15
N ALA A 361 -3.13 -2.28 -17.80
CA ALA A 361 -2.61 -2.04 -16.47
C ALA A 361 -2.75 -0.56 -16.09
N PRO A 362 -2.79 -0.25 -14.79
CA PRO A 362 -2.70 1.12 -14.30
C PRO A 362 -1.61 1.93 -15.02
N ASN A 363 -2.06 2.96 -15.74
CA ASN A 363 -1.16 3.88 -16.40
C ASN A 363 -0.68 4.94 -15.39
N HIS A 364 0.11 5.90 -15.86
CA HIS A 364 0.53 7.06 -15.08
C HIS A 364 -0.67 7.87 -14.54
N VAL A 365 -0.53 8.74 -13.53
CA VAL A 365 0.62 8.79 -12.62
C VAL A 365 0.68 7.48 -11.85
N ARG A 366 1.88 6.91 -11.69
CA ARG A 366 2.11 5.75 -10.85
C ARG A 366 2.84 6.20 -9.61
N ALA A 367 2.26 5.94 -8.45
CA ALA A 367 2.85 6.26 -7.17
C ALA A 367 2.84 5.05 -6.25
N PHE A 368 3.92 4.82 -5.52
CA PHE A 368 4.03 3.66 -4.62
C PHE A 368 4.85 3.98 -3.38
N ARG A 369 4.56 3.26 -2.29
CA ARG A 369 5.36 3.37 -1.07
C ARG A 369 6.76 2.80 -1.33
N ARG A 370 7.79 3.53 -0.90
CA ARG A 370 9.20 3.14 -1.09
C ARG A 370 9.53 1.82 -0.39
N ASP A 371 9.02 1.61 0.82
CA ASP A 371 9.26 0.37 1.57
C ASP A 371 8.66 -0.87 0.85
N LEU A 372 7.49 -0.72 0.23
CA LEU A 372 6.90 -1.74 -0.61
C LEU A 372 7.73 -1.98 -1.87
N TYR A 373 8.17 -0.92 -2.55
CA TYR A 373 9.05 -1.00 -3.72
C TYR A 373 10.34 -1.78 -3.39
N GLU A 374 10.98 -1.46 -2.27
CA GLU A 374 12.17 -2.16 -1.77
C GLU A 374 11.86 -3.63 -1.43
N LYS A 375 10.75 -3.88 -0.74
CA LYS A 375 10.30 -5.22 -0.35
C LYS A 375 10.09 -6.15 -1.55
N VAL A 376 9.58 -5.63 -2.67
CA VAL A 376 9.37 -6.43 -3.89
C VAL A 376 10.60 -6.49 -4.80
N GLY A 377 11.71 -5.85 -4.41
CA GLY A 377 12.99 -5.89 -5.15
C GLY A 377 13.19 -4.75 -6.17
N GLY A 378 12.24 -3.82 -6.28
CA GLY A 378 12.32 -2.66 -7.17
C GLY A 378 12.26 -2.98 -8.67
N TYR A 379 12.63 -2.04 -9.53
CA TYR A 379 12.71 -2.28 -10.98
C TYR A 379 13.74 -3.37 -11.32
N ASN A 380 13.47 -4.19 -12.35
CA ASN A 380 14.43 -5.18 -12.83
C ASN A 380 15.36 -4.54 -13.88
N GLU A 381 16.65 -4.47 -13.59
CA GLU A 381 17.66 -3.86 -14.48
C GLU A 381 17.89 -4.64 -15.77
N GLU A 382 17.56 -5.94 -15.78
CA GLU A 382 17.74 -6.82 -16.94
C GLU A 382 16.64 -6.63 -17.99
N LEU A 383 15.56 -5.92 -17.64
CA LEU A 383 14.45 -5.64 -18.56
C LEU A 383 14.70 -4.35 -19.34
N ASP A 384 14.80 -4.50 -20.67
CA ASP A 384 14.93 -3.37 -21.61
C ASP A 384 13.57 -2.76 -21.97
N VAL A 385 12.48 -3.52 -21.80
CA VAL A 385 11.08 -3.12 -22.01
C VAL A 385 10.15 -3.78 -20.99
N ALA A 386 8.99 -3.18 -20.74
CA ALA A 386 7.96 -3.69 -19.84
C ALA A 386 8.45 -3.95 -18.40
N ASP A 387 9.47 -3.20 -17.96
CA ASP A 387 9.99 -3.19 -16.59
C ASP A 387 8.93 -2.71 -15.59
N ASP A 388 8.10 -1.78 -16.02
CA ASP A 388 6.96 -1.27 -15.29
C ASP A 388 5.88 -2.33 -15.10
N LEU A 389 5.54 -3.10 -16.14
CA LEU A 389 4.57 -4.20 -16.04
C LEU A 389 5.05 -5.29 -15.06
N ASP A 390 6.33 -5.64 -15.11
CA ASP A 390 6.92 -6.59 -14.17
C ASP A 390 6.83 -6.09 -12.72
N LEU A 391 7.21 -4.83 -12.49
CA LEU A 391 7.10 -4.21 -11.16
C LEU A 391 5.64 -4.14 -10.69
N MET A 392 4.70 -3.76 -11.56
CA MET A 392 3.27 -3.69 -11.24
C MET A 392 2.72 -5.04 -10.81
N CYS A 393 3.08 -6.14 -11.49
CA CYS A 393 2.66 -7.49 -11.06
C CYS A 393 3.15 -7.80 -9.64
N ARG A 394 4.43 -7.52 -9.33
CA ARG A 394 5.00 -7.79 -8.01
C ARG A 394 4.41 -6.90 -6.92
N LEU A 395 4.19 -5.62 -7.20
CA LEU A 395 3.50 -4.70 -6.28
C LEU A 395 2.06 -5.16 -6.03
N TYR A 396 1.34 -5.57 -7.08
CA TYR A 396 -0.05 -6.03 -7.00
C TYR A 396 -0.19 -7.33 -6.20
N GLN A 397 0.81 -8.19 -6.24
CA GLN A 397 0.85 -9.39 -5.40
C GLN A 397 1.03 -9.04 -3.92
N ALA A 398 1.74 -7.95 -3.63
CA ALA A 398 2.14 -7.58 -2.27
C ALA A 398 1.17 -6.61 -1.56
N ALA A 399 0.43 -5.77 -2.29
CA ALA A 399 -0.45 -4.77 -1.71
C ALA A 399 -1.67 -4.44 -2.59
N GLU A 400 -2.65 -3.78 -2.01
CA GLU A 400 -3.82 -3.26 -2.73
C GLU A 400 -3.47 -1.99 -3.53
N PHE A 401 -4.14 -1.84 -4.67
CA PHE A 401 -4.01 -0.72 -5.59
C PHE A 401 -5.24 0.18 -5.44
N HIS A 402 -5.03 1.49 -5.50
CA HIS A 402 -6.10 2.48 -5.39
C HIS A 402 -6.10 3.44 -6.57
N GLN A 403 -7.28 3.62 -7.18
CA GLN A 403 -7.47 4.59 -8.26
C GLN A 403 -7.94 5.93 -7.70
N ILE A 404 -7.29 7.01 -8.13
CA ILE A 404 -7.81 8.37 -8.02
C ILE A 404 -8.60 8.66 -9.30
N PRO A 405 -9.93 8.88 -9.25
CA PRO A 405 -10.76 9.10 -10.43
C PRO A 405 -10.64 10.55 -10.94
N LYS A 406 -9.39 10.99 -11.19
CA LYS A 406 -9.02 12.32 -11.72
C LYS A 406 -7.94 12.17 -12.77
N CYS A 407 -7.92 13.06 -13.75
CA CYS A 407 -6.87 13.09 -14.76
C CYS A 407 -5.63 13.82 -14.21
N LEU A 408 -4.70 13.08 -13.60
CA LEU A 408 -3.55 13.69 -12.92
C LEU A 408 -2.27 13.71 -13.74
N TYR A 409 -2.26 13.05 -14.90
CA TYR A 409 -1.08 12.86 -15.74
C TYR A 409 -1.39 13.12 -17.20
N LEU A 410 -0.52 13.89 -17.87
CA LEU A 410 -0.65 14.29 -19.25
C LEU A 410 0.52 13.70 -20.06
N GLN A 411 0.22 12.68 -20.85
CA GLN A 411 1.18 11.97 -21.68
C GLN A 411 1.39 12.70 -23.02
N ARG A 412 2.63 13.04 -23.36
CA ARG A 412 2.96 13.77 -24.58
C ARG A 412 3.15 12.84 -25.77
N MET A 413 2.45 13.15 -26.85
CA MET A 413 2.46 12.39 -28.10
C MET A 413 3.34 13.08 -29.14
N HIS A 414 4.40 12.39 -29.57
CA HIS A 414 5.37 12.85 -30.57
C HIS A 414 6.06 11.70 -31.31
N THR A 415 6.80 12.00 -32.38
CA THR A 415 7.40 10.99 -33.28
C THR A 415 8.43 10.07 -32.62
N ARG A 416 8.98 10.42 -31.46
CA ARG A 416 10.00 9.66 -30.74
C ARG A 416 9.48 8.89 -29.52
N ASN A 417 8.16 8.75 -29.32
CA ASN A 417 7.64 7.85 -28.29
C ASN A 417 7.95 6.40 -28.70
N THR A 418 8.39 5.58 -27.74
CA THR A 418 8.80 4.18 -27.94
C THR A 418 7.71 3.32 -28.57
N GLN A 419 6.45 3.58 -28.23
CA GLN A 419 5.28 2.87 -28.77
C GLN A 419 5.05 3.04 -30.28
N ARG A 420 5.71 4.01 -30.93
CA ARG A 420 5.59 4.23 -32.39
C ARG A 420 6.61 3.44 -33.20
N ASP A 421 7.60 2.81 -32.58
CA ASP A 421 8.54 1.91 -33.25
C ASP A 421 7.94 0.49 -33.34
N PRO A 422 7.69 -0.04 -34.56
CA PRO A 422 7.05 -1.34 -34.72
C PRO A 422 7.85 -2.51 -34.12
N GLU A 423 9.18 -2.47 -34.16
CA GLU A 423 10.02 -3.57 -33.64
C GLU A 423 10.04 -3.56 -32.11
N VAL A 424 10.13 -2.37 -31.51
CA VAL A 424 10.02 -2.19 -30.06
C VAL A 424 8.63 -2.59 -29.58
N ASN A 425 7.57 -2.17 -30.27
CA ASN A 425 6.20 -2.53 -29.92
C ASN A 425 5.97 -4.06 -30.00
N ALA A 426 6.46 -4.73 -31.04
CA ALA A 426 6.38 -6.19 -31.13
C ALA A 426 7.14 -6.89 -29.98
N ARG A 427 8.28 -6.33 -29.55
CA ARG A 427 9.03 -6.84 -28.39
C ARG A 427 8.26 -6.63 -27.08
N ILE A 428 7.65 -5.46 -26.88
CA ILE A 428 6.77 -5.15 -25.74
C ILE A 428 5.62 -6.15 -25.66
N GLN A 429 4.95 -6.44 -26.79
CA GLN A 429 3.83 -7.37 -26.82
C GLN A 429 4.25 -8.80 -26.45
N ARG A 430 5.37 -9.30 -27.00
CA ARG A 430 5.90 -10.62 -26.63
C ARG A 430 6.28 -10.69 -25.15
N ARG A 431 7.03 -9.69 -24.65
CA ARG A 431 7.44 -9.63 -23.25
C ARG A 431 6.26 -9.49 -22.29
N SER A 432 5.21 -8.76 -22.68
CA SER A 432 3.98 -8.64 -21.89
C SER A 432 3.31 -10.00 -21.70
N VAL A 433 3.27 -10.82 -22.75
CA VAL A 433 2.73 -12.18 -22.67
C VAL A 433 3.59 -13.10 -21.80
N GLU A 434 4.92 -13.01 -21.90
CA GLU A 434 5.84 -13.76 -21.03
C GLU A 434 5.66 -13.37 -19.55
N ILE A 435 5.51 -12.07 -19.26
CA ILE A 435 5.25 -11.56 -17.91
C ILE A 435 3.86 -12.02 -17.43
N TYR A 436 2.83 -11.97 -18.28
CA TYR A 436 1.50 -12.50 -17.98
C TYR A 436 1.58 -13.97 -17.58
N ASP A 437 2.20 -14.82 -18.41
CA ASP A 437 2.24 -16.27 -18.21
C ASP A 437 2.96 -16.64 -16.91
N ARG A 438 3.97 -15.84 -16.51
CA ARG A 438 4.67 -16.00 -15.24
C ARG A 438 3.87 -15.52 -14.02
N ASN A 439 3.03 -14.49 -14.17
CA ASN A 439 2.46 -13.77 -13.02
C ASN A 439 0.95 -13.96 -12.80
N ILE A 440 0.19 -14.36 -13.82
CA ILE A 440 -1.29 -14.35 -13.73
C ILE A 440 -1.82 -15.20 -12.57
N GLN A 441 -1.21 -16.36 -12.29
CA GLN A 441 -1.59 -17.20 -11.16
C GLN A 441 -1.41 -16.47 -9.82
N PHE A 442 -0.26 -15.81 -9.63
CA PHE A 442 0.04 -15.08 -8.40
C PHE A 442 -0.83 -13.82 -8.25
N ASN A 443 -1.08 -13.12 -9.36
CA ASN A 443 -1.99 -11.97 -9.39
C ASN A 443 -3.42 -12.40 -8.99
N ALA A 444 -3.91 -13.53 -9.52
CA ALA A 444 -5.22 -14.07 -9.20
C ALA A 444 -5.32 -14.55 -7.75
N LEU A 445 -4.28 -15.22 -7.22
CA LEU A 445 -4.21 -15.63 -5.81
C LEU A 445 -4.25 -14.42 -4.86
N ALA A 446 -3.44 -13.39 -5.14
CA ALA A 446 -3.40 -12.19 -4.32
C ALA A 446 -4.77 -11.47 -4.32
N TRP A 447 -5.43 -11.42 -5.48
CA TRP A 447 -6.77 -10.86 -5.62
C TRP A 447 -7.84 -11.66 -4.88
N ALA A 448 -7.82 -13.00 -5.00
CA ALA A 448 -8.74 -13.89 -4.30
C ALA A 448 -8.58 -13.75 -2.78
N LYS A 449 -7.34 -13.77 -2.28
CA LYS A 449 -7.02 -13.60 -0.86
C LYS A 449 -7.54 -12.26 -0.31
N ARG A 450 -7.34 -11.16 -1.04
CA ARG A 450 -7.83 -9.83 -0.61
C ARG A 450 -9.35 -9.73 -0.52
N ARG A 451 -10.07 -10.59 -1.25
CA ARG A 451 -11.54 -10.61 -1.30
C ARG A 451 -12.17 -11.75 -0.48
N ASP A 452 -11.37 -12.45 0.31
CA ASP A 452 -11.81 -13.62 1.08
C ASP A 452 -12.47 -14.70 0.19
N LEU A 453 -11.90 -14.91 -1.00
CA LEU A 453 -12.36 -15.91 -1.96
C LEU A 453 -11.43 -17.13 -1.97
N LEU A 454 -12.01 -18.30 -2.21
CA LEU A 454 -11.25 -19.55 -2.33
C LEU A 454 -10.41 -19.57 -3.61
N ALA A 455 -9.31 -20.31 -3.57
CA ALA A 455 -8.52 -20.65 -4.75
C ALA A 455 -8.49 -22.18 -4.87
N LEU A 456 -8.91 -22.73 -6.01
CA LEU A 456 -9.01 -24.18 -6.20
C LEU A 456 -8.04 -24.70 -7.26
N ASP A 457 -7.40 -25.82 -6.99
CA ASP A 457 -6.58 -26.56 -7.94
C ASP A 457 -7.27 -27.89 -8.28
N MET A 458 -7.63 -28.08 -9.55
CA MET A 458 -8.34 -29.27 -10.02
C MET A 458 -7.34 -30.36 -10.40
N GLY A 459 -7.54 -31.60 -9.92
CA GLY A 459 -6.62 -32.71 -10.17
C GLY A 459 -5.39 -32.70 -9.27
N ALA A 460 -5.53 -32.17 -8.05
CA ALA A 460 -4.45 -31.77 -7.15
C ALA A 460 -3.54 -32.90 -6.61
N ALA A 461 -3.83 -34.17 -6.91
CA ALA A 461 -3.22 -35.36 -6.28
C ALA A 461 -1.68 -35.46 -6.41
N HIS A 462 -1.02 -34.67 -7.29
CA HIS A 462 0.41 -34.83 -7.57
C HIS A 462 1.24 -33.53 -7.58
N ASN A 463 0.65 -32.34 -7.70
CA ASN A 463 1.44 -31.11 -7.82
C ASN A 463 0.67 -29.82 -7.50
N LYS A 464 -0.09 -29.81 -6.40
CA LYS A 464 -0.85 -28.63 -5.96
C LYS A 464 0.07 -27.47 -5.61
N PRO A 465 -0.06 -26.29 -6.25
CA PRO A 465 0.71 -25.10 -5.86
C PRO A 465 0.29 -24.56 -4.49
N GLU A 466 1.20 -23.85 -3.81
CA GLU A 466 0.88 -23.15 -2.57
C GLU A 466 -0.25 -22.12 -2.78
N GLY A 467 -1.12 -21.98 -1.77
CA GLY A 467 -2.24 -21.03 -1.79
C GLY A 467 -3.53 -21.57 -2.42
N PHE A 468 -3.53 -22.80 -2.93
CA PHE A 468 -4.73 -23.46 -3.46
C PHE A 468 -5.25 -24.54 -2.51
N LEU A 469 -6.58 -24.71 -2.51
CA LEU A 469 -7.25 -25.92 -2.04
C LEU A 469 -7.29 -26.94 -3.17
N GLY A 470 -6.86 -28.15 -2.91
CA GLY A 470 -6.83 -29.22 -3.89
C GLY A 470 -8.17 -29.92 -3.98
N LEU A 471 -8.68 -30.06 -5.20
CA LEU A 471 -9.90 -30.79 -5.49
C LEU A 471 -9.57 -32.01 -6.35
N ASP A 472 -10.00 -33.18 -5.90
CA ASP A 472 -9.87 -34.43 -6.67
C ASP A 472 -11.02 -35.39 -6.35
N ARG A 473 -11.31 -36.32 -7.26
CA ARG A 473 -12.31 -37.37 -7.06
C ARG A 473 -11.90 -38.37 -5.97
N ARG A 474 -10.60 -38.50 -5.71
CA ARG A 474 -10.06 -39.44 -4.71
C ARG A 474 -9.31 -38.69 -3.64
N ALA A 475 -9.46 -39.13 -2.39
CA ALA A 475 -8.59 -38.67 -1.31
C ALA A 475 -7.12 -39.02 -1.61
N GLY A 476 -6.22 -38.11 -1.27
CA GLY A 476 -4.79 -38.25 -1.49
C GLY A 476 -4.03 -37.05 -0.93
N ASP A 477 -2.71 -37.11 -1.00
CA ASP A 477 -1.87 -35.99 -0.56
C ASP A 477 -2.17 -34.75 -1.40
N GLY A 478 -2.37 -33.61 -0.73
CA GLY A 478 -2.72 -32.35 -1.38
C GLY A 478 -4.21 -32.19 -1.72
N VAL A 479 -5.06 -33.21 -1.54
CA VAL A 479 -6.51 -33.12 -1.78
C VAL A 479 -7.23 -32.65 -0.52
N ASP A 480 -7.77 -31.44 -0.55
CA ASP A 480 -8.54 -30.84 0.55
C ASP A 480 -10.05 -31.09 0.38
N ILE A 481 -10.51 -31.21 -0.87
CA ILE A 481 -11.91 -31.41 -1.24
C ILE A 481 -12.00 -32.68 -2.09
N VAL A 482 -12.64 -33.72 -1.55
CA VAL A 482 -12.94 -34.95 -2.30
C VAL A 482 -14.27 -34.76 -3.03
N CYS A 483 -14.22 -34.56 -4.34
CA CYS A 483 -15.38 -34.19 -5.14
C CYS A 483 -15.29 -34.77 -6.56
N ASP A 484 -16.39 -35.36 -7.03
CA ASP A 484 -16.58 -35.64 -8.45
C ASP A 484 -17.27 -34.43 -9.08
N VAL A 485 -16.49 -33.60 -9.78
CA VAL A 485 -16.98 -32.35 -10.40
C VAL A 485 -18.14 -32.55 -11.37
N THR A 486 -18.35 -33.78 -11.89
CA THR A 486 -19.49 -34.10 -12.77
C THR A 486 -20.83 -34.11 -12.03
N ASN A 487 -20.81 -34.20 -10.70
CA ASN A 487 -21.98 -34.12 -9.83
C ASN A 487 -22.16 -32.74 -9.19
N GLY A 488 -21.33 -31.76 -9.59
CA GLY A 488 -21.23 -30.44 -8.95
C GLY A 488 -20.19 -30.40 -7.84
N ILE A 489 -19.74 -29.18 -7.54
CA ILE A 489 -18.80 -28.82 -6.50
C ILE A 489 -19.59 -28.29 -5.31
N ASP A 490 -19.45 -28.89 -4.14
CA ASP A 490 -20.14 -28.47 -2.91
C ASP A 490 -19.54 -27.19 -2.33
N LEU A 491 -19.68 -26.10 -3.08
CA LEU A 491 -19.27 -24.74 -2.74
C LEU A 491 -20.38 -23.76 -3.14
N PRO A 492 -20.56 -22.67 -2.37
CA PRO A 492 -21.52 -21.63 -2.71
C PRO A 492 -21.23 -20.99 -4.07
N ASP A 493 -22.26 -20.46 -4.71
CA ASP A 493 -22.11 -19.63 -5.90
C ASP A 493 -21.17 -18.44 -5.62
N SER A 494 -20.31 -18.12 -6.58
CA SER A 494 -19.41 -16.96 -6.50
C SER A 494 -18.46 -16.93 -5.29
N SER A 495 -18.08 -18.10 -4.76
CA SER A 495 -17.17 -18.23 -3.61
C SER A 495 -15.69 -18.42 -3.97
N VAL A 496 -15.37 -18.59 -5.26
CA VAL A 496 -14.02 -18.93 -5.74
C VAL A 496 -13.44 -17.80 -6.58
N GLY A 497 -12.26 -17.30 -6.22
CA GLY A 497 -11.60 -16.22 -6.95
C GLY A 497 -10.74 -16.72 -8.11
N VAL A 498 -10.17 -17.92 -7.99
CA VAL A 498 -9.38 -18.53 -9.05
C VAL A 498 -9.49 -20.05 -9.03
N ILE A 499 -9.62 -20.65 -10.22
CA ILE A 499 -9.54 -22.09 -10.44
C ILE A 499 -8.35 -22.35 -11.34
N ARG A 500 -7.48 -23.26 -10.94
CA ARG A 500 -6.41 -23.81 -11.77
C ARG A 500 -6.80 -25.20 -12.25
N ALA A 501 -6.72 -25.42 -13.56
CA ALA A 501 -7.05 -26.69 -14.22
C ALA A 501 -5.95 -27.03 -15.23
N VAL A 502 -4.80 -27.48 -14.72
CA VAL A 502 -3.66 -27.92 -15.53
C VAL A 502 -3.69 -29.44 -15.60
N ASP A 503 -3.63 -29.98 -16.81
CA ASP A 503 -3.75 -31.43 -17.07
C ASP A 503 -5.02 -32.04 -16.45
N PHE A 504 -6.17 -31.36 -16.62
CA PHE A 504 -7.42 -31.72 -15.95
C PHE A 504 -8.63 -31.81 -16.89
N LEU A 505 -8.84 -30.79 -17.74
CA LEU A 505 -10.06 -30.65 -18.55
C LEU A 505 -10.29 -31.86 -19.47
N GLU A 506 -9.21 -32.45 -19.98
CA GLU A 506 -9.18 -33.62 -20.86
C GLU A 506 -9.66 -34.91 -20.20
N HIS A 507 -9.75 -34.96 -18.87
CA HIS A 507 -10.26 -36.11 -18.11
C HIS A 507 -11.75 -36.02 -17.78
N VAL A 508 -12.42 -34.91 -18.13
CA VAL A 508 -13.83 -34.68 -17.84
C VAL A 508 -14.65 -34.72 -19.15
N PRO A 509 -15.52 -35.73 -19.34
CA PRO A 509 -16.25 -35.89 -20.60
C PRO A 509 -17.37 -34.85 -20.78
N ASP A 510 -18.04 -34.44 -19.71
CA ASP A 510 -19.10 -33.43 -19.75
C ASP A 510 -18.53 -32.01 -19.72
N LYS A 511 -18.16 -31.51 -20.90
CA LYS A 511 -17.62 -30.16 -21.06
C LYS A 511 -18.61 -29.07 -20.65
N ILE A 512 -19.88 -29.23 -21.00
CA ILE A 512 -20.89 -28.17 -20.79
C ILE A 512 -21.22 -28.06 -19.30
N GLY A 513 -21.50 -29.20 -18.66
CA GLY A 513 -21.73 -29.26 -17.22
C GLY A 513 -20.54 -28.71 -16.43
N LEU A 514 -19.32 -29.11 -16.81
CA LEU A 514 -18.09 -28.60 -16.18
C LEU A 514 -17.99 -27.07 -16.27
N PHE A 515 -18.05 -26.48 -17.46
CA PHE A 515 -17.88 -25.03 -17.60
C PHE A 515 -19.00 -24.22 -16.94
N ASN A 516 -20.23 -24.72 -16.96
CA ASN A 516 -21.33 -24.13 -16.20
C ASN A 516 -21.05 -24.16 -14.69
N GLU A 517 -20.49 -25.26 -14.20
CA GLU A 517 -20.18 -25.43 -12.78
C GLU A 517 -18.99 -24.57 -12.33
N LEU A 518 -17.91 -24.54 -13.12
CA LEU A 518 -16.77 -23.64 -12.89
C LEU A 518 -17.24 -22.18 -12.87
N TYR A 519 -18.10 -21.79 -13.81
CA TYR A 519 -18.70 -20.46 -13.82
C TYR A 519 -19.57 -20.21 -12.59
N ARG A 520 -20.38 -21.18 -12.15
CA ARG A 520 -21.24 -21.04 -10.96
C ARG A 520 -20.43 -20.68 -9.73
N VAL A 521 -19.35 -21.43 -9.43
CA VAL A 521 -18.55 -21.20 -8.23
C VAL A 521 -17.60 -20.00 -8.33
N LEU A 522 -17.12 -19.65 -9.53
CA LEU A 522 -16.25 -18.47 -9.71
C LEU A 522 -16.97 -17.17 -9.35
N ALA A 523 -16.35 -16.31 -8.57
CA ALA A 523 -16.85 -14.96 -8.30
C ALA A 523 -16.90 -14.12 -9.59
N PRO A 524 -17.65 -12.99 -9.63
CA PRO A 524 -17.50 -12.02 -10.70
C PRO A 524 -16.03 -11.60 -10.83
N ASN A 525 -15.49 -11.61 -12.06
CA ASN A 525 -14.07 -11.41 -12.36
C ASN A 525 -13.12 -12.52 -11.86
N GLY A 526 -13.65 -13.63 -11.33
CA GLY A 526 -12.87 -14.80 -11.00
C GLY A 526 -12.29 -15.46 -12.25
N LEU A 527 -11.09 -16.04 -12.11
CA LEU A 527 -10.35 -16.61 -13.24
C LEU A 527 -10.38 -18.14 -13.25
N LEU A 528 -10.63 -18.72 -14.43
CA LEU A 528 -10.18 -20.06 -14.76
C LEU A 528 -8.82 -19.96 -15.43
N LEU A 529 -7.82 -20.66 -14.91
CA LEU A 529 -6.48 -20.78 -15.47
C LEU A 529 -6.28 -22.23 -15.91
N SER A 530 -6.42 -22.51 -17.21
CA SER A 530 -6.28 -23.87 -17.73
C SER A 530 -5.14 -24.01 -18.73
N LEU A 531 -4.48 -25.15 -18.65
CA LEU A 531 -3.44 -25.58 -19.58
C LEU A 531 -3.67 -27.07 -19.87
N THR A 532 -4.06 -27.38 -21.10
CA THR A 532 -4.51 -28.73 -21.50
C THR A 532 -3.81 -29.17 -22.78
N PRO A 533 -3.42 -30.44 -22.94
CA PRO A 533 -2.86 -30.96 -24.18
C PRO A 533 -3.78 -30.64 -25.37
N SER A 534 -3.23 -29.99 -26.40
CA SER A 534 -4.03 -29.56 -27.55
C SER A 534 -4.35 -30.75 -28.45
N SER A 535 -5.60 -30.84 -28.89
CA SER A 535 -6.09 -31.83 -29.85
C SER A 535 -5.47 -31.68 -31.24
N ASP A 536 -4.76 -30.57 -31.49
CA ASP A 536 -3.99 -30.33 -32.70
C ASP A 536 -2.62 -31.05 -32.68
N GLY A 537 -2.27 -31.74 -31.58
CA GLY A 537 -1.05 -32.51 -31.45
C GLY A 537 -1.20 -33.85 -30.73
N ARG A 538 -0.10 -34.61 -30.67
CA ARG A 538 -0.13 -36.01 -30.23
C ARG A 538 -0.44 -36.20 -28.75
N GLY A 539 -0.08 -35.22 -27.90
CA GLY A 539 -0.26 -35.32 -26.44
C GLY A 539 -1.68 -35.57 -26.01
N ALA A 540 -2.65 -34.96 -26.71
CA ALA A 540 -4.06 -35.18 -26.45
C ALA A 540 -4.51 -36.64 -26.59
N TYR A 541 -3.75 -37.49 -27.28
CA TYR A 541 -4.09 -38.89 -27.56
C TYR A 541 -3.11 -39.90 -26.93
N GLN A 542 -2.10 -39.44 -26.19
CA GLN A 542 -1.05 -40.31 -25.64
C GLN A 542 -1.43 -40.93 -24.29
N ASP A 543 -2.16 -40.19 -23.46
CA ASP A 543 -2.65 -40.68 -22.17
C ASP A 543 -3.96 -41.46 -22.37
N PRO A 544 -4.03 -42.74 -21.94
CA PRO A 544 -5.22 -43.58 -22.11
C PRO A 544 -6.42 -43.14 -21.26
N THR A 545 -6.25 -42.19 -20.34
CA THR A 545 -7.30 -41.62 -19.49
C THR A 545 -7.92 -40.34 -20.05
N HIS A 546 -7.39 -39.79 -21.14
CA HIS A 546 -8.01 -38.67 -21.83
C HIS A 546 -9.32 -39.10 -22.48
N VAL A 547 -10.39 -38.36 -22.19
CA VAL A 547 -11.76 -38.61 -22.69
C VAL A 547 -12.38 -37.36 -23.33
N ALA A 548 -11.72 -36.21 -23.23
CA ALA A 548 -12.12 -34.95 -23.83
C ALA A 548 -10.92 -34.27 -24.51
N PHE A 549 -11.17 -33.62 -25.65
CA PHE A 549 -10.13 -33.06 -26.51
C PHE A 549 -10.37 -31.56 -26.72
N TYR A 550 -9.33 -30.73 -26.56
CA TYR A 550 -9.46 -29.28 -26.62
C TYR A 550 -8.43 -28.68 -27.58
N ASN A 551 -8.86 -27.69 -28.35
CA ASN A 551 -8.01 -26.70 -29.01
C ASN A 551 -8.60 -25.31 -28.78
N GLU A 552 -7.98 -24.26 -29.31
CA GLU A 552 -8.45 -22.87 -29.12
C GLU A 552 -9.94 -22.69 -29.44
N ASN A 553 -10.39 -23.28 -30.55
CA ASN A 553 -11.77 -23.12 -31.03
C ASN A 553 -12.79 -23.81 -30.10
N SER A 554 -12.35 -24.78 -29.30
CA SER A 554 -13.21 -25.44 -28.32
C SER A 554 -13.74 -24.46 -27.28
N PHE A 555 -13.03 -23.37 -27.01
CA PHE A 555 -13.40 -22.36 -26.02
C PHE A 555 -14.32 -21.26 -26.56
N TRP A 556 -14.49 -21.14 -27.89
CA TRP A 556 -15.34 -20.11 -28.50
C TRP A 556 -16.82 -20.24 -28.09
N TYR A 557 -17.30 -21.45 -27.83
CA TYR A 557 -18.66 -21.69 -27.37
C TYR A 557 -18.93 -21.14 -25.96
N PHE A 558 -17.90 -20.99 -25.12
CA PHE A 558 -18.02 -20.44 -23.77
C PHE A 558 -17.71 -18.94 -23.70
N THR A 559 -17.14 -18.38 -24.78
CA THR A 559 -16.56 -17.03 -24.82
C THR A 559 -17.12 -16.14 -25.91
N ASN A 560 -18.05 -16.64 -26.73
CA ASN A 560 -18.64 -15.87 -27.81
C ASN A 560 -20.10 -16.30 -28.07
N GLU A 561 -21.02 -15.33 -27.96
CA GLU A 561 -22.46 -15.50 -28.09
C GLU A 561 -22.85 -16.12 -29.44
N GLN A 562 -22.14 -15.78 -30.52
CA GLN A 562 -22.44 -16.30 -31.86
C GLN A 562 -22.25 -17.82 -31.97
N TYR A 563 -21.38 -18.40 -31.13
CA TYR A 563 -21.19 -19.83 -31.03
C TYR A 563 -22.06 -20.44 -29.93
N ALA A 564 -22.15 -19.78 -28.77
CA ALA A 564 -22.95 -20.24 -27.63
C ALA A 564 -24.42 -20.51 -28.00
N ARG A 565 -25.00 -19.70 -28.90
CA ARG A 565 -26.40 -19.87 -29.38
C ARG A 565 -26.71 -21.24 -29.99
N PHE A 566 -25.70 -22.00 -30.43
CA PHE A 566 -25.89 -23.34 -31.01
C PHE A 566 -25.98 -24.44 -29.95
N VAL A 567 -25.71 -24.13 -28.69
CA VAL A 567 -25.73 -25.07 -27.56
C VAL A 567 -26.46 -24.41 -26.38
N PRO A 568 -27.81 -24.45 -26.35
CA PRO A 568 -28.63 -23.75 -25.35
C PRO A 568 -28.35 -24.14 -23.89
N GLU A 569 -27.71 -25.28 -23.67
CA GLU A 569 -27.29 -25.76 -22.36
C GLU A 569 -26.12 -24.97 -21.77
N ILE A 570 -25.36 -24.24 -22.59
CA ILE A 570 -24.29 -23.34 -22.13
C ILE A 570 -24.92 -22.12 -21.46
N ARG A 571 -24.69 -21.98 -20.16
CA ARG A 571 -25.15 -20.85 -19.33
C ARG A 571 -24.00 -19.99 -18.85
N CYS A 572 -22.78 -20.54 -18.82
CA CYS A 572 -21.60 -19.79 -18.46
C CYS A 572 -21.28 -18.70 -19.48
N ARG A 573 -20.72 -17.59 -18.99
CA ARG A 573 -20.31 -16.44 -19.78
C ARG A 573 -18.89 -16.06 -19.40
N PHE A 574 -17.94 -16.40 -20.27
CA PHE A 574 -16.53 -16.11 -20.03
C PHE A 574 -16.00 -15.05 -21.00
N GLN A 575 -15.16 -14.16 -20.49
CA GLN A 575 -14.29 -13.34 -21.31
C GLN A 575 -12.92 -14.02 -21.44
N VAL A 576 -12.31 -13.95 -22.63
CA VAL A 576 -10.93 -14.44 -22.81
C VAL A 576 -9.95 -13.49 -22.12
N SER A 577 -9.18 -14.02 -21.17
CA SER A 577 -7.97 -13.35 -20.66
C SER A 577 -6.77 -13.71 -21.53
N ARG A 578 -6.56 -15.00 -21.79
CA ARG A 578 -5.53 -15.51 -22.69
C ARG A 578 -5.99 -16.81 -23.34
N LEU A 579 -5.90 -16.89 -24.67
CA LEU A 579 -6.20 -18.09 -25.44
C LEU A 579 -5.11 -18.27 -26.50
N GLY A 580 -4.52 -19.46 -26.56
CA GLY A 580 -3.50 -19.76 -27.56
C GLY A 580 -2.88 -21.15 -27.40
N THR A 581 -2.23 -21.62 -28.45
CA THR A 581 -1.51 -22.90 -28.46
C THR A 581 0.00 -22.68 -28.47
N TYR A 582 0.72 -23.32 -27.56
CA TYR A 582 2.19 -23.28 -27.50
C TYR A 582 2.79 -24.55 -26.88
N PHE A 583 4.12 -24.65 -26.87
CA PHE A 583 4.84 -25.73 -26.19
C PHE A 583 5.30 -25.24 -24.81
N PRO A 584 4.82 -25.82 -23.70
CA PRO A 584 5.10 -25.29 -22.37
C PRO A 584 6.52 -25.58 -21.86
N SER A 585 7.28 -26.47 -22.52
CA SER A 585 8.70 -26.66 -22.27
C SER A 585 9.44 -27.22 -23.48
N ASP A 586 10.77 -27.21 -23.43
CA ASP A 586 11.63 -27.79 -24.48
C ASP A 586 11.32 -29.27 -24.72
N PHE A 587 10.97 -30.02 -23.68
CA PHE A 587 10.52 -31.41 -23.80
C PHE A 587 9.27 -31.52 -24.68
N HIS A 588 8.28 -30.68 -24.42
CA HIS A 588 7.05 -30.67 -25.20
C HIS A 588 7.28 -30.26 -26.65
N GLN A 589 8.16 -29.28 -26.88
CA GLN A 589 8.55 -28.87 -28.23
C GLN A 589 9.27 -29.99 -28.98
N ALA A 590 10.28 -30.61 -28.37
CA ALA A 590 11.05 -31.70 -28.97
C ALA A 590 10.18 -32.91 -29.33
N ASN A 591 9.11 -33.14 -28.57
CA ASN A 591 8.18 -34.24 -28.80
C ASN A 591 6.92 -33.86 -29.59
N ASN A 592 6.80 -32.60 -30.04
CA ASN A 592 5.62 -32.06 -30.72
C ASN A 592 4.32 -32.31 -29.93
N ILE A 593 4.31 -31.92 -28.65
CA ILE A 593 3.18 -32.02 -27.73
C ILE A 593 2.71 -30.59 -27.38
N PRO A 594 1.90 -29.95 -28.23
CA PRO A 594 1.38 -28.62 -27.97
C PRO A 594 0.30 -28.64 -26.88
N TYR A 595 0.18 -27.53 -26.16
CA TYR A 595 -0.86 -27.27 -25.17
C TYR A 595 -1.66 -26.05 -25.57
N VAL A 596 -2.96 -26.08 -25.28
CA VAL A 596 -3.82 -24.90 -25.33
C VAL A 596 -3.87 -24.29 -23.93
N VAL A 597 -3.49 -23.01 -23.82
CA VAL A 597 -3.84 -22.17 -22.66
C VAL A 597 -5.18 -21.52 -22.93
N ALA A 598 -6.07 -21.57 -21.95
CA ALA A 598 -7.36 -20.90 -22.00
C ALA A 598 -7.67 -20.29 -20.63
N ASN A 599 -7.04 -19.15 -20.36
CA ASN A 599 -7.35 -18.38 -19.16
C ASN A 599 -8.59 -17.53 -19.43
N LEU A 600 -9.62 -17.74 -18.63
CA LEU A 600 -10.95 -17.16 -18.82
C LEU A 600 -11.40 -16.40 -17.58
N ILE A 601 -12.20 -15.36 -17.76
CA ILE A 601 -12.72 -14.50 -16.70
C ILE A 601 -14.23 -14.67 -16.64
N ALA A 602 -14.77 -14.99 -15.46
CA ALA A 602 -16.20 -15.15 -15.27
C ALA A 602 -16.91 -13.79 -15.31
N VAL A 603 -17.78 -13.59 -16.29
CA VAL A 603 -18.55 -12.35 -16.47
C VAL A 603 -19.93 -12.53 -15.87
N LYS A 604 -20.15 -11.94 -14.69
CA LYS A 604 -21.39 -12.06 -13.90
C LYS A 604 -22.06 -10.72 -13.59
N ASP A 605 -21.33 -9.62 -13.76
CA ASP A 605 -21.77 -8.26 -13.51
C ASP A 605 -21.43 -7.35 -14.69
N GLU A 606 -21.65 -6.05 -14.53
CA GLU A 606 -21.34 -5.03 -15.55
C GLU A 606 -19.86 -4.60 -15.54
N THR A 607 -19.03 -5.15 -14.64
CA THR A 607 -17.63 -4.76 -14.51
C THR A 607 -16.86 -5.14 -15.77
N ARG A 608 -16.20 -4.15 -16.39
CA ARG A 608 -15.55 -4.32 -17.68
C ARG A 608 -14.03 -4.46 -17.52
N ASN A 609 -13.52 -5.67 -17.77
CA ASN A 609 -12.09 -5.87 -17.99
C ASN A 609 -11.67 -5.34 -19.37
N GLY A 610 -10.38 -5.07 -19.53
CA GLY A 610 -9.79 -4.85 -20.84
C GLY A 610 -9.95 -6.07 -21.74
N GLY A 611 -9.94 -5.87 -23.07
CA GLY A 611 -10.05 -6.97 -24.05
C GLY A 611 -11.44 -7.05 -24.67
N LEU A 612 -11.64 -7.82 -25.73
CA LEU A 612 -12.96 -7.95 -26.36
C LEU A 612 -13.94 -8.69 -25.46
N LEU A 613 -15.19 -8.23 -25.43
CA LEU A 613 -16.31 -8.93 -24.79
C LEU A 613 -17.29 -9.33 -25.89
N THR A 614 -17.37 -10.63 -26.16
CA THR A 614 -18.13 -11.21 -27.27
C THR A 614 -19.32 -12.06 -26.83
N ILE A 615 -19.68 -12.00 -25.54
CA ILE A 615 -20.69 -12.84 -24.85
C ILE A 615 -21.92 -12.08 -24.39
#